data_AF-A0AAN5DIU4-F1
#
_entry.id   AF-A0AAN5DIU4-F1
#
_cell.length_a   1.000
_cell.length_b   1.000
_cell.length_c   1.000
_cell.angle_alpha   90.00
_cell.angle_beta   90.00
_cell.angle_gamma   90.00
#
_symmetry.space_group_name_H-M   'P 1'
#
loop_
_entity.id
_entity.type
_entity.pdbx_description
1 polymer ?
#
loop_
_entity_poly.entity_id
_entity_poly.type
_entity_poly.pdbx_seq_one_letter_code
_entity_poly.pdbx_strand_id
1 'polypeptide(L)'
;MNEPAAFGTNEKIPFYFDDDDHPNLKPLSCPITGPDSEWASPPYKTQEVYKYGKGAFLATKTVCMRAMSARGRQRQYDVHSLYGWSESRATADAVRAATGKRGVVISRSTFPSSGRFGGHWLGDNTASWEDLRSAVIGAMELNIFGIPYVGSDVCGFNGPSNEELCLRWHQLGAFHSFYR
;
A
#
# COMPACT_ATOMS: atom_id res chain seq x y z
N MET A 1 3.53 -0.58 3.46
CA MET A 1 4.60 -0.38 2.45
C MET A 1 4.74 -1.58 1.50
N ASN A 2 3.78 -2.49 1.45
CA ASN A 2 3.90 -3.77 0.75
C ASN A 2 3.05 -3.86 -0.51
N GLU A 3 2.86 -2.74 -1.19
CA GLU A 3 2.22 -2.67 -2.50
C GLU A 3 2.94 -3.53 -3.55
N PRO A 4 4.29 -3.57 -3.69
CA PRO A 4 5.40 -3.02 -2.89
C PRO A 4 5.77 -1.57 -3.21
N ALA A 5 5.84 -0.70 -2.21
CA ALA A 5 6.22 0.70 -2.43
C ALA A 5 7.74 0.85 -2.64
N ALA A 6 8.13 1.67 -3.62
CA ALA A 6 9.51 2.08 -3.83
C ALA A 6 9.56 3.60 -4.06
N PHE A 7 10.37 4.31 -3.29
CA PHE A 7 10.49 5.75 -3.46
C PHE A 7 11.40 6.09 -4.62
N GLY A 8 10.98 7.05 -5.45
CA GLY A 8 11.86 7.64 -6.44
C GLY A 8 12.07 6.83 -7.73
N THR A 9 11.32 5.75 -7.98
CA THR A 9 11.52 4.96 -9.21
C THR A 9 11.47 5.84 -10.46
N ASN A 10 12.55 5.83 -11.24
CA ASN A 10 12.78 6.66 -12.44
C ASN A 10 12.92 8.19 -12.20
N GLU A 11 12.98 8.65 -10.95
CA GLU A 11 13.31 10.03 -10.64
C GLU A 11 14.83 10.23 -10.77
N LYS A 12 15.27 11.40 -11.25
CA LYS A 12 16.71 11.69 -11.32
C LYS A 12 17.28 12.05 -9.95
N ILE A 13 16.50 12.82 -9.19
CA ILE A 13 16.87 13.37 -7.88
C ILE A 13 15.62 13.19 -6.99
N PRO A 14 15.41 11.99 -6.41
CA PRO A 14 14.33 11.77 -5.45
C PRO A 14 14.56 12.59 -4.17
N PHE A 15 13.53 12.73 -3.33
CA PHE A 15 13.58 13.55 -2.12
C PHE A 15 14.71 13.19 -1.14
N TYR A 16 15.21 11.95 -1.20
CA TYR A 16 16.28 11.42 -0.35
C TYR A 16 17.67 11.48 -1.01
N PHE A 17 17.80 12.05 -2.21
CA PHE A 17 19.06 12.00 -2.97
C PHE A 17 20.16 12.84 -2.33
N ASP A 18 19.81 14.02 -1.84
CA ASP A 18 20.72 14.99 -1.21
C ASP A 18 20.63 14.93 0.32
N ASP A 19 20.27 13.76 0.88
CA ASP A 19 20.23 13.54 2.32
C ASP A 19 21.66 13.45 2.88
N ASP A 20 21.97 14.26 3.90
CA ASP A 20 23.32 14.35 4.48
C ASP A 20 23.78 13.04 5.12
N ASP A 21 22.85 12.23 5.67
CA ASP A 21 23.19 10.95 6.31
C ASP A 21 23.49 9.87 5.26
N HIS A 22 22.87 9.97 4.07
CA HIS A 22 23.03 9.00 2.98
C HIS A 22 23.06 9.67 1.59
N PRO A 23 24.14 10.40 1.26
CA PRO A 23 24.18 11.21 0.07
C PRO A 23 24.31 10.36 -1.21
N ASN A 24 23.69 10.82 -2.28
CA ASN A 24 23.73 10.24 -3.62
C ASN A 24 23.13 8.82 -3.74
N LEU A 25 22.15 8.49 -2.89
CA LEU A 25 21.39 7.24 -3.03
C LEU A 25 20.59 7.24 -4.33
N LYS A 26 21.05 6.44 -5.29
CA LYS A 26 20.40 6.32 -6.60
C LYS A 26 19.08 5.56 -6.48
N PRO A 27 17.98 6.08 -7.06
CA PRO A 27 16.72 5.36 -7.08
C PRO A 27 16.78 4.16 -8.04
N LEU A 28 15.79 3.29 -7.89
CA LEU A 28 15.51 2.24 -8.86
C LEU A 28 15.24 2.86 -10.25
N SER A 29 15.90 2.32 -11.28
CA SER A 29 15.66 2.71 -12.67
C SER A 29 15.11 1.54 -13.47
N CYS A 30 13.92 1.74 -14.05
CA CYS A 30 13.18 0.76 -14.84
C CYS A 30 13.12 1.21 -16.31
N PRO A 31 13.27 0.29 -17.27
CA PRO A 31 13.15 0.62 -18.69
C PRO A 31 11.77 1.21 -19.03
N ILE A 32 11.74 2.43 -19.55
CA ILE A 32 10.52 3.13 -20.01
C ILE A 32 10.56 3.46 -21.51
N THR A 33 11.69 3.19 -22.17
CA THR A 33 11.86 3.27 -23.61
C THR A 33 12.60 2.02 -24.11
N GLY A 34 12.49 1.74 -25.41
CA GLY A 34 13.16 0.58 -26.03
C GLY A 34 12.42 -0.76 -25.81
N PRO A 35 13.03 -1.88 -26.22
CA PRO A 35 12.38 -3.19 -26.27
C PRO A 35 11.92 -3.70 -24.90
N ASP A 36 12.63 -3.31 -23.82
CA ASP A 36 12.31 -3.76 -22.45
C ASP A 36 11.20 -2.95 -21.77
N SER A 37 10.67 -1.92 -22.43
CA SER A 37 9.70 -0.97 -21.85
C SER A 37 8.25 -1.42 -21.91
N GLU A 38 7.93 -2.46 -22.69
CA GLU A 38 6.57 -2.93 -22.93
C GLU A 38 5.79 -3.24 -21.64
N TRP A 39 6.49 -3.68 -20.59
CA TRP A 39 5.90 -4.01 -19.29
C TRP A 39 5.66 -2.77 -18.43
N ALA A 40 6.51 -1.75 -18.51
CA ALA A 40 6.34 -0.52 -17.75
C ALA A 40 5.37 0.45 -18.46
N SER A 41 5.32 0.40 -19.80
CA SER A 41 4.47 1.20 -20.67
C SER A 41 3.68 0.30 -21.63
N PRO A 42 2.67 -0.42 -21.12
CA PRO A 42 1.85 -1.31 -21.96
C PRO A 42 1.09 -0.52 -23.04
N PRO A 43 0.65 -1.19 -24.13
CA PRO A 43 -0.10 -0.55 -25.21
C PRO A 43 -1.36 0.17 -24.74
N TYR A 44 -2.00 -0.36 -23.69
CA TYR A 44 -3.13 0.26 -23.01
C TYR A 44 -2.74 0.68 -21.59
N LYS A 45 -2.76 1.98 -21.34
CA LYS A 45 -2.49 2.55 -20.01
C LYS A 45 -3.77 2.58 -19.19
N THR A 46 -3.70 2.06 -17.97
CA THR A 46 -4.82 2.15 -17.02
C THR A 46 -5.01 3.60 -16.57
N GLN A 47 -6.20 3.93 -16.05
CA GLN A 47 -6.52 5.26 -15.55
C GLN A 47 -5.53 5.76 -14.48
N GLU A 48 -4.96 4.83 -13.70
CA GLU A 48 -4.03 5.14 -12.61
C GLU A 48 -2.76 5.85 -13.11
N VAL A 49 -2.28 5.53 -14.32
CA VAL A 49 -1.14 6.23 -14.93
C VAL A 49 -1.45 7.71 -15.13
N TYR A 50 -2.69 8.06 -15.50
CA TYR A 50 -3.08 9.45 -15.73
C TYR A 50 -3.31 10.21 -14.42
N LYS A 51 -3.78 9.53 -13.36
CA LYS A 51 -3.95 10.14 -12.03
C LYS A 51 -2.62 10.55 -11.40
N TYR A 52 -1.56 9.77 -11.59
CA TYR A 52 -0.24 10.07 -11.01
C TYR A 52 0.47 11.23 -11.71
N GLY A 53 0.04 11.61 -12.91
CA GLY A 53 0.56 12.75 -13.66
C GLY A 53 1.07 12.40 -15.05
N LYS A 54 1.31 13.43 -15.86
CA LYS A 54 1.89 13.27 -17.20
C LYS A 54 3.28 12.64 -17.09
N GLY A 55 3.48 11.48 -17.69
CA GLY A 55 4.76 10.77 -17.70
C GLY A 55 4.91 9.66 -16.66
N ALA A 56 3.84 9.30 -15.95
CA ALA A 56 3.86 8.10 -15.11
C ALA A 56 3.81 6.82 -15.97
N PHE A 57 4.25 5.72 -15.35
CA PHE A 57 4.33 4.37 -15.90
C PHE A 57 3.86 3.39 -14.83
N LEU A 58 3.64 2.13 -15.18
CA LEU A 58 3.25 1.13 -14.17
C LEU A 58 4.30 0.97 -13.06
N ALA A 59 5.58 1.20 -13.37
CA ALA A 59 6.67 1.16 -12.38
C ALA A 59 6.77 2.43 -11.49
N THR A 60 5.93 3.44 -11.69
CA THR A 60 5.98 4.67 -10.89
C THR A 60 5.72 4.37 -9.42
N LYS A 61 6.65 4.81 -8.55
CA LYS A 61 6.67 4.57 -7.09
C LYS A 61 6.62 3.10 -6.66
N THR A 62 7.08 2.20 -7.53
CA THR A 62 7.13 0.77 -7.23
C THR A 62 8.29 0.08 -7.97
N VAL A 63 8.37 -1.25 -7.86
CA VAL A 63 9.38 -2.10 -8.51
C VAL A 63 9.16 -2.18 -10.02
N CYS A 64 10.21 -2.51 -10.78
CA CYS A 64 10.11 -2.63 -12.22
C CYS A 64 9.16 -3.76 -12.64
N MET A 65 8.26 -3.48 -13.59
CA MET A 65 7.30 -4.48 -14.08
C MET A 65 7.95 -5.70 -14.74
N ARG A 66 9.18 -5.60 -15.24
CA ARG A 66 9.92 -6.78 -15.74
C ARG A 66 10.54 -7.65 -14.65
N ALA A 67 10.57 -7.19 -13.40
CA ALA A 67 11.22 -7.93 -12.32
C ALA A 67 10.56 -9.30 -12.16
N MET A 68 11.37 -10.32 -11.87
CA MET A 68 10.92 -11.70 -11.79
C MET A 68 10.90 -12.17 -10.33
N SER A 69 9.83 -12.83 -9.93
CA SER A 69 9.66 -13.52 -8.66
C SER A 69 9.50 -15.04 -8.89
N ALA A 70 9.27 -15.79 -7.80
CA ALA A 70 9.04 -17.23 -7.82
C ALA A 70 10.12 -18.05 -8.56
N ARG A 71 11.41 -17.65 -8.40
CA ARG A 71 12.58 -18.22 -9.10
C ARG A 71 12.50 -18.08 -10.62
N GLY A 72 12.16 -16.88 -11.10
CA GLY A 72 12.14 -16.58 -12.53
C GLY A 72 10.87 -16.99 -13.27
N ARG A 73 9.79 -17.34 -12.54
CA ARG A 73 8.56 -17.87 -13.15
C ARG A 73 7.40 -16.88 -13.23
N GLN A 74 7.43 -15.84 -12.41
CA GLN A 74 6.36 -14.86 -12.33
C GLN A 74 6.94 -13.48 -12.54
N ARG A 75 6.36 -12.72 -13.46
CA ARG A 75 6.76 -11.34 -13.71
C ARG A 75 5.92 -10.41 -12.84
N GLN A 76 6.53 -9.36 -12.30
CA GLN A 76 5.82 -8.35 -11.52
C GLN A 76 4.62 -7.78 -12.28
N TYR A 77 4.72 -7.56 -13.59
CA TYR A 77 3.58 -7.19 -14.44
C TYR A 77 2.31 -8.01 -14.19
N ASP A 78 2.43 -9.33 -13.98
CA ASP A 78 1.30 -10.23 -13.79
C ASP A 78 0.89 -10.38 -12.32
N VAL A 79 1.85 -10.22 -11.39
CA VAL A 79 1.65 -10.55 -9.96
C VAL A 79 1.78 -9.35 -9.03
N HIS A 80 1.87 -8.13 -9.56
CA HIS A 80 2.12 -6.91 -8.79
C HIS A 80 1.13 -6.76 -7.63
N SER A 81 -0.16 -6.78 -7.95
CA SER A 81 -1.25 -6.65 -6.97
C SER A 81 -1.39 -7.85 -6.03
N LEU A 82 -0.59 -8.92 -6.22
CA LEU A 82 -0.54 -10.07 -5.32
C LEU A 82 0.59 -9.99 -4.30
N TYR A 83 1.47 -8.98 -4.36
CA TYR A 83 2.64 -8.90 -3.50
C TYR A 83 2.26 -8.86 -2.02
N GLY A 84 1.48 -7.86 -1.60
CA GLY A 84 1.05 -7.73 -0.20
C GLY A 84 0.19 -8.90 0.29
N TRP A 85 -0.61 -9.49 -0.60
CA TRP A 85 -1.34 -10.72 -0.30
C TRP A 85 -0.40 -11.91 -0.02
N SER A 86 0.62 -12.09 -0.86
CA SER A 86 1.58 -13.19 -0.72
C SER A 86 2.43 -13.05 0.55
N GLU A 87 2.81 -11.82 0.89
CA GLU A 87 3.51 -11.51 2.13
C GLU A 87 2.61 -11.73 3.35
N SER A 88 1.35 -11.27 3.32
CA SER A 88 0.42 -11.43 4.45
C SER A 88 0.26 -12.89 4.86
N ARG A 89 0.18 -13.80 3.90
CA ARG A 89 0.14 -15.24 4.16
C ARG A 89 1.41 -15.73 4.87
N ALA A 90 2.58 -15.39 4.33
CA ALA A 90 3.85 -15.80 4.91
C ALA A 90 4.03 -15.24 6.33
N THR A 91 3.65 -13.99 6.57
CA THR A 91 3.71 -13.33 7.88
C THR A 91 2.77 -13.99 8.88
N ALA A 92 1.54 -14.35 8.49
CA ALA A 92 0.60 -15.03 9.37
C ALA A 92 1.13 -16.41 9.83
N ASP A 93 1.71 -17.18 8.91
CA ASP A 93 2.34 -18.47 9.22
C ASP A 93 3.55 -18.28 10.16
N ALA A 94 4.38 -17.27 9.90
CA ALA A 94 5.55 -16.95 10.72
C ALA A 94 5.18 -16.51 12.15
N VAL A 95 4.19 -15.63 12.31
CA VAL A 95 3.71 -15.19 13.64
C VAL A 95 3.21 -16.38 14.45
N ARG A 96 2.45 -17.29 13.82
CA ARG A 96 1.96 -18.50 14.50
C ARG A 96 3.10 -19.43 14.91
N ALA A 97 4.06 -19.66 14.03
CA ALA A 97 5.22 -20.50 14.30
C ALA A 97 6.10 -19.94 15.43
N ALA A 98 6.37 -18.63 15.40
CA ALA A 98 7.23 -17.97 16.38
C ALA A 98 6.61 -17.87 17.77
N THR A 99 5.28 -17.68 17.84
CA THR A 99 4.59 -17.42 19.12
C THR A 99 3.87 -18.64 19.69
N GLY A 100 3.62 -19.68 18.88
CA GLY A 100 2.74 -20.79 19.24
C GLY A 100 1.27 -20.39 19.45
N LYS A 101 0.88 -19.16 19.09
CA LYS A 101 -0.45 -18.58 19.31
C LYS A 101 -1.10 -18.22 17.98
N ARG A 102 -2.40 -17.89 18.01
CA ARG A 102 -3.15 -17.48 16.81
C ARG A 102 -2.53 -16.26 16.12
N GLY A 103 -2.14 -15.25 16.88
CA GLY A 103 -1.59 -13.99 16.39
C GLY A 103 -2.60 -13.13 15.61
N VAL A 104 -2.13 -11.98 15.14
CA VAL A 104 -2.85 -11.09 14.22
C VAL A 104 -1.83 -10.42 13.29
N VAL A 105 -2.21 -10.18 12.04
CA VAL A 105 -1.42 -9.46 11.04
C VAL A 105 -2.27 -8.32 10.51
N ILE A 106 -1.69 -7.13 10.36
CA ILE A 106 -2.31 -5.97 9.73
C ILE A 106 -1.50 -5.63 8.49
N SER A 107 -2.11 -5.70 7.31
CA SER A 107 -1.44 -5.45 6.02
C SER A 107 -2.04 -4.25 5.30
N ARG A 108 -1.19 -3.47 4.59
CA ARG A 108 -1.63 -2.33 3.78
C ARG A 108 -2.17 -2.80 2.45
N SER A 109 -1.32 -3.40 1.62
CA SER A 109 -1.74 -3.94 0.33
C SER A 109 -2.59 -5.21 0.52
N THR A 110 -3.70 -5.29 -0.22
CA THR A 110 -4.65 -6.39 -0.17
C THR A 110 -5.13 -6.79 -1.57
N PHE A 111 -5.60 -8.03 -1.69
CA PHE A 111 -6.24 -8.60 -2.86
C PHE A 111 -7.40 -9.50 -2.38
N PRO A 112 -8.42 -9.84 -3.19
CA PRO A 112 -9.42 -10.83 -2.79
C PRO A 112 -8.82 -12.06 -2.11
N SER A 113 -9.39 -12.46 -0.97
CA SER A 113 -8.90 -13.45 0.01
C SER A 113 -7.84 -13.00 1.03
N SER A 114 -7.32 -11.76 0.99
CA SER A 114 -6.38 -11.25 2.00
C SER A 114 -6.91 -11.36 3.44
N GLY A 115 -8.22 -11.18 3.64
CA GLY A 115 -8.87 -11.29 4.95
C GLY A 115 -8.75 -12.67 5.63
N ARG A 116 -8.33 -13.70 4.89
CA ARG A 116 -8.00 -15.02 5.45
C ARG A 116 -6.73 -15.00 6.30
N PHE A 117 -5.83 -14.05 6.06
CA PHE A 117 -4.48 -14.03 6.66
C PHE A 117 -4.27 -12.85 7.62
N GLY A 118 -5.11 -11.82 7.58
CA GLY A 118 -4.97 -10.66 8.45
C GLY A 118 -6.10 -9.64 8.30
N GLY A 119 -6.01 -8.56 9.07
CA GLY A 119 -6.81 -7.36 8.90
C GLY A 119 -6.11 -6.30 8.08
N HIS A 120 -6.75 -5.14 7.98
CA HIS A 120 -6.30 -4.01 7.19
C HIS A 120 -6.60 -2.70 7.93
N TRP A 121 -5.74 -1.70 7.80
CA TRP A 121 -6.10 -0.32 8.16
C TRP A 121 -6.21 0.49 6.88
N LEU A 122 -7.11 1.48 6.85
CA LEU A 122 -7.47 2.23 5.64
C LEU A 122 -6.36 3.14 5.07
N GLY A 123 -5.14 3.04 5.59
CA GLY A 123 -3.97 3.75 5.08
C GLY A 123 -3.84 5.16 5.63
N ASP A 124 -3.06 5.96 4.92
CA ASP A 124 -2.51 7.23 5.36
C ASP A 124 -3.55 8.36 5.14
N ASN A 125 -4.60 8.36 5.98
CA ASN A 125 -5.64 9.39 5.97
C ASN A 125 -5.13 10.76 6.47
N THR A 126 -5.93 11.81 6.28
CA THR A 126 -5.67 13.18 6.73
C THR A 126 -6.59 13.51 7.91
N ALA A 127 -6.14 14.36 8.82
CA ALA A 127 -6.95 14.90 9.90
C ALA A 127 -8.01 15.90 9.35
N SER A 128 -9.03 15.37 8.65
CA SER A 128 -10.13 16.12 8.03
C SER A 128 -11.49 15.47 8.32
N TRP A 129 -12.57 16.25 8.19
CA TRP A 129 -13.93 15.74 8.35
C TRP A 129 -14.35 14.82 7.19
N GLU A 130 -13.81 15.04 6.01
CA GLU A 130 -13.99 14.22 4.82
C GLU A 130 -13.44 12.81 5.03
N ASP A 131 -12.27 12.70 5.66
CA ASP A 131 -11.63 11.40 5.91
C ASP A 131 -12.29 10.66 7.08
N LEU A 132 -12.81 11.38 8.08
CA LEU A 132 -13.71 10.79 9.10
C LEU A 132 -14.92 10.13 8.45
N ARG A 133 -15.56 10.81 7.49
CA ARG A 133 -16.69 10.23 6.73
C ARG A 133 -16.25 9.04 5.88
N SER A 134 -15.11 9.16 5.20
CA SER A 134 -14.58 8.10 4.34
C SER A 134 -14.20 6.84 5.11
N ALA A 135 -13.83 6.96 6.40
CA ALA A 135 -13.55 5.82 7.26
C ALA A 135 -14.74 4.84 7.37
N VAL A 136 -15.97 5.35 7.44
CA VAL A 136 -17.19 4.51 7.47
C VAL A 136 -17.34 3.73 6.16
N ILE A 137 -17.15 4.41 5.04
CA ILE A 137 -17.28 3.83 3.69
C ILE A 137 -16.22 2.74 3.52
N GLY A 138 -14.95 3.05 3.78
CA GLY A 138 -13.86 2.10 3.62
C GLY A 138 -14.01 0.85 4.50
N ALA A 139 -14.49 1.01 5.74
CA ALA A 139 -14.77 -0.13 6.61
C ALA A 139 -15.88 -1.03 6.06
N MET A 140 -16.96 -0.44 5.51
CA MET A 140 -18.06 -1.20 4.90
C MET A 140 -17.62 -1.92 3.62
N GLU A 141 -16.87 -1.25 2.75
CA GLU A 141 -16.34 -1.83 1.51
C GLU A 141 -15.41 -3.02 1.78
N LEU A 142 -14.49 -2.89 2.75
CA LEU A 142 -13.60 -3.98 3.15
C LEU A 142 -14.34 -5.18 3.72
N ASN A 143 -15.46 -4.98 4.42
CA ASN A 143 -16.32 -6.08 4.84
C ASN A 143 -16.93 -6.82 3.64
N ILE A 144 -17.38 -6.10 2.60
CA ILE A 144 -17.86 -6.71 1.34
C ILE A 144 -16.72 -7.45 0.62
N PHE A 145 -15.50 -6.92 0.66
CA PHE A 145 -14.31 -7.59 0.11
C PHE A 145 -13.80 -8.77 0.96
N GLY A 146 -14.47 -9.09 2.07
CA GLY A 146 -14.16 -10.23 2.92
C GLY A 146 -13.03 -9.99 3.92
N ILE A 147 -12.82 -8.73 4.35
CA ILE A 147 -11.81 -8.31 5.32
C ILE A 147 -12.50 -7.62 6.50
N PRO A 148 -12.96 -8.37 7.51
CA PRO A 148 -13.81 -7.82 8.57
C PRO A 148 -13.06 -7.13 9.70
N TYR A 149 -11.74 -7.34 9.85
CA TYR A 149 -10.91 -6.68 10.87
C TYR A 149 -10.26 -5.43 10.27
N VAL A 150 -10.93 -4.29 10.40
CA VAL A 150 -10.63 -3.04 9.68
C VAL A 150 -10.94 -1.79 10.49
N GLY A 151 -10.19 -0.73 10.22
CA GLY A 151 -10.45 0.62 10.72
C GLY A 151 -9.50 1.67 10.11
N SER A 152 -9.79 2.94 10.35
CA SER A 152 -8.90 4.06 10.02
C SER A 152 -7.97 4.40 11.18
N ASP A 153 -6.94 5.20 10.90
CA ASP A 153 -6.17 5.88 11.94
C ASP A 153 -7.01 6.99 12.56
N VAL A 154 -7.32 6.85 13.85
CA VAL A 154 -8.19 7.76 14.58
C VAL A 154 -7.51 9.10 14.79
N CYS A 155 -8.28 10.19 14.61
CA CYS A 155 -7.80 11.57 14.58
C CYS A 155 -6.98 11.96 13.33
N GLY A 156 -6.73 11.02 12.42
CA GLY A 156 -6.02 11.27 11.16
C GLY A 156 -4.50 11.12 11.28
N PHE A 157 -3.89 10.52 10.26
CA PHE A 157 -2.46 10.27 10.18
C PHE A 157 -1.67 11.51 9.70
N ASN A 158 -2.15 12.16 8.64
CA ASN A 158 -1.51 13.33 8.04
C ASN A 158 -2.08 14.64 8.60
N GLY A 159 -1.17 15.55 8.97
CA GLY A 159 -1.50 16.89 9.44
C GLY A 159 -1.97 16.96 10.91
N PRO A 160 -2.03 18.16 11.49
CA PRO A 160 -2.49 18.34 12.86
C PRO A 160 -4.02 18.19 12.95
N SER A 161 -4.49 17.37 13.88
CA SER A 161 -5.92 17.35 14.27
C SER A 161 -6.25 18.51 15.21
N ASN A 162 -7.55 18.76 15.40
CA ASN A 162 -8.07 19.58 16.49
C ASN A 162 -8.89 18.72 17.47
N GLU A 163 -9.20 19.30 18.64
CA GLU A 163 -9.92 18.62 19.72
C GLU A 163 -11.28 18.09 19.27
N GLU A 164 -12.08 18.92 18.58
CA GLU A 164 -13.43 18.52 18.15
C GLU A 164 -13.39 17.35 17.17
N LEU A 165 -12.55 17.44 16.12
CA LEU A 165 -12.41 16.39 15.13
C LEU A 165 -11.93 15.09 15.79
N CYS A 166 -10.89 15.15 16.63
CA CYS A 166 -10.33 13.97 17.27
C CYS A 166 -11.32 13.33 18.24
N LEU A 167 -12.08 14.14 18.99
CA LEU A 167 -13.15 13.67 19.87
C LEU A 167 -14.25 12.95 19.08
N ARG A 168 -14.70 13.50 17.95
CA ARG A 168 -15.67 12.82 17.06
C ARG A 168 -15.10 11.56 16.44
N TRP A 169 -13.82 11.56 16.08
CA TRP A 169 -13.17 10.39 15.53
C TRP A 169 -13.04 9.27 16.56
N HIS A 170 -12.74 9.59 17.82
CA HIS A 170 -12.76 8.59 18.90
C HIS A 170 -14.15 7.97 19.07
N GLN A 171 -15.22 8.77 19.03
CA GLN A 171 -16.59 8.27 19.13
C GLN A 171 -16.93 7.29 18.02
N LEU A 172 -16.53 7.58 16.77
CA LEU A 172 -16.74 6.70 15.63
C LEU A 172 -15.81 5.48 15.67
N GLY A 173 -14.52 5.73 15.87
CA GLY A 173 -13.45 4.74 15.83
C GLY A 173 -13.59 3.67 16.91
N ALA A 174 -14.18 4.00 18.06
CA ALA A 174 -14.49 3.03 19.11
C ALA A 174 -15.37 1.85 18.61
N PHE A 175 -16.04 1.99 17.46
CA PHE A 175 -16.84 0.95 16.83
C PHE A 175 -16.17 0.30 15.60
N HIS A 176 -14.95 0.71 15.24
CA HIS A 176 -14.15 -0.05 14.28
C HIS A 176 -13.78 -1.41 14.87
N SER A 177 -13.77 -2.45 14.04
CA SER A 177 -13.29 -3.75 14.47
C SER A 177 -11.79 -3.73 14.74
N PHE A 178 -11.03 -2.88 14.03
CA PHE A 178 -9.66 -2.51 14.34
C PHE A 178 -9.60 -1.02 14.74
N TYR A 179 -9.42 -0.74 16.03
CA TYR A 179 -9.28 0.61 16.57
C TYR A 179 -7.81 0.90 16.88
N ARG A 180 -7.27 1.95 16.25
CA ARG A 180 -5.91 2.44 16.45
C ARG A 180 -5.87 3.97 16.40
#